data_AF-A0A553P3P4-F1
#
_entry.id   AF-A0A553P3P4-F1
#
_cell.length_a   1.000
_cell.length_b   1.000
_cell.length_c   1.000
_cell.angle_alpha   90.00
_cell.angle_beta   90.00
_cell.angle_gamma   90.00
#
_symmetry.space_group_name_H-M   'P 1'
#
loop_
_entity.id
_entity.type
_entity.pdbx_description
1 polymer ?
#
loop_
_entity_poly.entity_id
_entity_poly.type
_entity_poly.pdbx_seq_one_letter_code
_entity_poly.pdbx_strand_id
1 'polypeptide(L)' 'MTGRLSGGVSVGDGSWTLTIFVTDLQVERSLRVRGDLHIGGVMIRLVDELDKAIREEATEAASGANGDGA' A
#
# COMPACT_ATOMS: atom_id res chain seq x y z
N MET A 1 22.21 -11.36 -2.90
CA MET A 1 23.55 -10.79 -3.16
C MET A 1 23.50 -9.30 -2.82
N THR A 2 23.89 -8.93 -1.61
CA THR A 2 23.84 -7.54 -1.10
C THR A 2 25.20 -6.88 -1.33
N GLY A 3 25.26 -5.85 -2.16
CA GLY A 3 26.49 -5.10 -2.43
C GLY A 3 26.96 -4.35 -1.18
N ARG A 4 28.18 -4.66 -0.71
CA ARG A 4 28.81 -3.95 0.41
C ARG A 4 29.50 -2.70 -0.12
N LEU A 5 29.12 -1.53 0.37
CA LEU A 5 29.95 -0.33 0.26
C LEU A 5 30.83 -0.26 1.51
N SER A 6 32.14 -0.12 1.28
CA SER A 6 33.16 0.07 2.31
C SER A 6 32.87 1.36 3.08
N GLY A 7 32.30 1.23 4.27
CA GLY A 7 32.01 2.38 5.14
C GLY A 7 30.69 2.26 5.90
N GLY A 8 30.55 1.23 6.75
CA GLY A 8 29.81 1.26 8.03
C GLY A 8 28.35 1.74 8.10
N VAL A 9 27.68 2.10 7.02
CA VAL A 9 26.26 2.43 7.02
C VAL A 9 25.54 1.33 6.25
N SER A 10 24.85 0.46 7.00
CA SER A 10 23.80 -0.40 6.45
C SER A 10 22.67 0.50 5.94
N VAL A 11 22.83 1.01 4.72
CA VAL A 11 21.71 1.42 3.86
C VAL A 11 20.75 0.24 3.89
N GLY A 12 19.47 0.47 4.21
CA GLY A 12 18.51 -0.57 4.60
C GLY A 12 18.36 -1.74 3.62
N ASP A 13 17.32 -2.55 3.78
CA ASP A 13 17.02 -3.74 2.96
C ASP A 13 16.79 -3.49 1.44
N GLY A 14 17.19 -2.32 0.92
CA GLY A 14 17.07 -1.92 -0.48
C GLY A 14 15.65 -1.51 -0.86
N SER A 15 14.75 -1.34 0.12
CA SER A 15 13.35 -1.01 -0.13
C SER A 15 13.08 0.49 -0.06
N TRP A 16 12.21 0.98 -0.93
CA TRP A 16 11.80 2.38 -1.06
C TRP A 16 10.27 2.51 -1.19
N THR A 17 9.74 3.71 -0.96
CA THR A 17 8.30 3.98 -1.07
C THR A 17 7.96 4.42 -2.48
N LEU A 18 7.10 3.65 -3.15
CA LEU A 18 6.52 3.98 -4.44
C LEU A 18 5.12 4.58 -4.22
N THR A 19 4.95 5.85 -4.59
CA THR A 19 3.65 6.54 -4.59
C THR A 19 2.98 6.34 -5.95
N ILE A 20 1.72 5.90 -5.94
CA ILE A 20 0.93 5.56 -7.12
C ILE A 20 -0.38 6.33 -7.04
N PHE A 21 -0.64 7.14 -8.07
CA PHE A 21 -1.94 7.77 -8.28
C PHE A 21 -2.79 6.92 -9.20
N VAL A 22 -3.89 6.38 -8.68
CA VAL A 22 -4.84 5.57 -9.44
C VAL A 22 -5.88 6.50 -10.03
N THR A 23 -5.72 6.83 -11.31
CA THR A 23 -6.51 7.86 -12.00
C THR A 23 -8.01 7.59 -11.96
N ASP A 24 -8.42 6.35 -12.20
CA ASP A 24 -9.83 5.98 -12.32
C ASP A 24 -10.59 6.06 -10.98
N LEU A 25 -9.85 5.97 -9.87
CA LEU A 25 -10.38 6.08 -8.51
C LEU A 25 -10.03 7.41 -7.84
N GLN A 26 -9.24 8.26 -8.52
CA GLN A 26 -8.70 9.52 -8.00
C GLN A 26 -8.07 9.41 -6.60
N VAL A 27 -7.42 8.27 -6.32
CA VAL A 27 -6.83 7.97 -5.01
C VAL A 27 -5.32 7.78 -5.11
N GLU A 28 -4.60 8.22 -4.08
CA GLU A 28 -3.17 8.00 -3.94
C GLU A 28 -2.90 6.82 -2.98
N ARG A 29 -1.97 5.94 -3.36
CA ARG A 29 -1.50 4.82 -2.54
C ARG A 29 0.02 4.80 -2.47
N SER A 30 0.57 4.45 -1.32
CA SER A 30 2.01 4.33 -1.11
C SER A 30 2.38 2.88 -0.78
N LEU A 31 3.24 2.27 -1.59
CA LEU A 31 3.69 0.89 -1.42
C LEU A 31 5.18 0.83 -1.13
N ARG A 32 5.59 0.06 -0.11
CA ARG A 32 7.00 -0.26 0.11
C ARG A 32 7.43 -1.38 -0.84
N VAL A 33 8.37 -1.08 -1.74
CA VAL A 33 8.84 -1.98 -2.80
C VAL A 33 10.37 -2.12 -2.76
N ARG A 34 10.88 -3.19 -3.38
CA ARG A 34 12.32 -3.39 -3.63
C ARG A 34 12.56 -3.40 -5.15
N GLY A 35 13.78 -3.11 -5.59
CA GLY A 35 14.13 -3.06 -7.01
C GLY A 35 14.02 -4.39 -7.78
N ASP A 36 13.93 -5.51 -7.07
CA ASP A 36 13.71 -6.85 -7.64
C ASP A 36 12.23 -7.23 -7.78
N LEU A 37 11.29 -6.40 -7.27
CA LEU A 37 9.86 -6.61 -7.44
C LEU A 37 9.44 -6.20 -8.86
N HIS A 38 9.01 -7.17 -9.66
CA HIS A 38 8.48 -6.93 -11.00
C HIS A 38 7.14 -6.16 -10.95
N ILE A 39 6.81 -5.50 -12.06
CA ILE A 39 5.62 -4.63 -12.15
C ILE A 39 4.30 -5.35 -11.85
N GLY A 40 4.15 -6.60 -12.31
CA GLY A 40 2.97 -7.41 -12.01
C GLY A 40 2.76 -7.63 -10.50
N GLY A 41 3.85 -7.84 -9.75
CA GLY A 41 3.81 -7.95 -8.29
C GLY A 41 3.45 -6.63 -7.62
N VAL A 42 3.83 -5.49 -8.18
CA VAL A 42 3.36 -4.17 -7.70
C VAL A 42 1.85 -4.04 -7.92
N MET A 43 1.36 -4.43 -9.10
CA MET A 43 -0.08 -4.34 -9.43
C MET A 43 -0.95 -5.20 -8.51
N ILE A 44 -0.54 -6.44 -8.20
CA ILE A 44 -1.28 -7.31 -7.28
C ILE A 44 -1.37 -6.67 -5.89
N ARG A 45 -0.24 -6.18 -5.35
CA ARG A 45 -0.21 -5.53 -4.03
C ARG A 45 -1.05 -4.25 -4.00
N LEU A 46 -1.08 -3.49 -5.11
CA LEU A 46 -1.93 -2.32 -5.23
C LEU A 46 -3.41 -2.69 -5.15
N VAL A 47 -3.83 -3.74 -5.85
CA VAL A 47 -5.22 -4.21 -5.81
C VAL A 47 -5.61 -4.70 -4.41
N ASP A 48 -4.74 -5.47 -3.75
CA ASP A 48 -4.99 -5.94 -2.38
C ASP A 48 -5.17 -4.78 -1.38
N GLU A 49 -4.37 -3.71 -1.50
CA GLU A 49 -4.48 -2.52 -0.65
C GLU A 49 -5.75 -1.70 -0.94
N LEU A 50 -6.14 -1.60 -2.21
CA LEU A 50 -7.39 -0.93 -2.60
C LEU A 50 -8.62 -1.69 -2.09
N ASP A 51 -8.63 -3.02 -2.21
CA ASP A 51 -9.74 -3.88 -1.77
C ASP A 51 -9.98 -3.78 -0.25
N LYS A 52 -8.90 -3.73 0.55
CA LYS A 52 -9.01 -3.49 2.00
C LYS A 52 -9.64 -2.13 2.30
N ALA A 53 -9.14 -1.06 1.68
CA ALA A 53 -9.64 0.29 1.93
C ALA A 53 -11.12 0.43 1.57
N ILE A 54 -11.55 -0.16 0.45
CA ILE A 54 -12.96 -0.15 0.03
C ILE A 54 -13.84 -0.91 1.04
N ARG A 55 -13.34 -2.04 1.57
CA ARG A 55 -14.08 -2.81 2.58
C ARG A 55 -14.18 -2.08 3.92
N GLU A 56 -13.11 -1.42 4.36
CA GLU A 56 -13.11 -0.64 5.59
C GLU A 56 -14.16 0.49 5.54
N GLU A 57 -14.22 1.23 4.43
CA GLU A 57 -15.25 2.25 4.18
C GLU A 57 -16.68 1.68 4.26
N ALA A 58 -16.92 0.50 3.67
CA ALA A 58 -18.21 -0.16 3.73
C ALA A 58 -18.61 -0.59 5.16
N THR A 59 -17.62 -0.97 5.99
CA THR A 59 -17.88 -1.36 7.39
C THR A 59 -18.19 -0.17 8.30
N GLU A 60 -17.57 0.99 8.08
CA GLU A 60 -17.90 2.23 8.82
C GLU A 60 -19.32 2.72 8.50
N ALA A 61 -19.72 2.63 7.23
CA ALA A 61 -21.08 2.99 6.82
C ALA A 61 -22.16 2.14 7.50
N ALA A 62 -21.87 0.88 7.84
CA ALA A 62 -22.82 -0.02 8.49
C ALA A 62 -22.96 0.22 10.01
N SER A 63 -21.93 0.73 10.69
CA SER A 63 -21.99 0.92 12.16
C SER A 63 -22.78 2.16 12.57
N GLY A 64 -22.96 3.14 11.69
CA GLY A 64 -23.71 4.37 11.96
C GLY A 64 -25.24 4.21 11.96
N ALA A 65 -25.77 3.06 11.55
CA ALA A 65 -27.21 2.88 11.34
C ALA A 65 -27.98 2.33 12.57
N ASN A 66 -27.31 2.01 13.69
CA ASN A 66 -27.92 1.22 14.77
C ASN A 66 -28.11 1.97 16.11
N GLY A 67 -28.26 3.29 16.07
CA GLY A 67 -28.38 4.11 17.28
C GLY A 67 -29.23 5.35 17.10
N ASP A 68 -30.51 5.19 16.77
CA ASP A 68 -31.55 6.20 17.02
C ASP A 68 -32.93 5.54 16.94
N GLY A 69 -33.45 5.09 18.08
CA GLY A 69 -34.83 4.60 18.15
C GLY A 69 -35.12 3.55 19.23
N ALA A 70 -34.99 3.91 20.50
CA ALA A 70 -35.76 3.34 21.61
C ALA A 70 -35.91 4.36 22.73
#